data_AF-A0A8J6BT65-F1
#
_entry.id   AF-A0A8J6BT65-F1
#
_cell.length_a   1.000
_cell.length_b   1.000
_cell.length_c   1.000
_cell.angle_alpha   90.00
_cell.angle_beta   90.00
_cell.angle_gamma   90.00
#
_symmetry.space_group_name_H-M   'P 1'
#
loop_
_entity.id
_entity.type
_entity.pdbx_description
1 polymer ?
#
loop_
_entity_poly.entity_id
_entity_poly.type
_entity_poly.pdbx_seq_one_letter_code
_entity_poly.pdbx_strand_id
1 'polypeptide(L)'
;MGRPATAKWTRPASLSLSPLVGVHRRIDGSTRPEIPNPTLLKRRRRRPEMVRKAKVEFDERPPDDFDPKNPYGDPVAMLEYREHLVREKWIQIETAKIIRDRLRWCYRIEGVNHHHKCRHLVDQYLESTRGVGWGKDARPPELHEPKKAAEHGE
;
A
#
# COMPACT_ATOMS: atom_id res chain seq x y z
N MET A 1 -49.81 17.24 -20.61
CA MET A 1 -48.53 17.87 -21.01
C MET A 1 -48.11 18.85 -19.93
N GLY A 2 -47.33 18.40 -18.95
CA GLY A 2 -46.84 19.24 -17.85
C GLY A 2 -45.32 19.39 -17.96
N ARG A 3 -44.84 20.62 -18.14
CA ARG A 3 -43.40 20.94 -18.20
C ARG A 3 -42.86 21.02 -16.76
N PRO A 4 -41.80 20.30 -16.36
CA PRO A 4 -41.19 20.53 -15.06
C PRO A 4 -40.35 21.81 -15.05
N ALA A 5 -40.48 22.57 -13.97
CA ALA A 5 -39.90 23.88 -13.76
C ALA A 5 -38.35 23.88 -13.83
N THR A 6 -37.78 24.84 -14.54
CA THR A 6 -36.33 25.07 -14.62
C THR A 6 -35.83 25.69 -13.31
N ALA A 7 -34.93 24.99 -12.61
CA ALA A 7 -34.23 25.51 -11.43
C ALA A 7 -33.27 26.63 -11.84
N LYS A 8 -33.53 27.86 -11.38
CA LYS A 8 -32.64 29.02 -11.58
C LYS A 8 -31.51 28.95 -10.54
N TRP A 9 -30.29 28.69 -11.00
CA TRP A 9 -29.09 28.78 -10.17
C TRP A 9 -28.73 30.26 -10.01
N THR A 10 -29.05 30.86 -8.87
CA THR A 10 -28.54 32.18 -8.50
C THR A 10 -27.07 32.04 -8.08
N ARG A 11 -26.17 32.70 -8.83
CA ARG A 11 -24.74 32.78 -8.53
C ARG A 11 -24.52 33.51 -7.20
N PRO A 12 -23.74 32.99 -6.25
CA PRO A 12 -23.39 33.73 -5.05
C PRO A 12 -22.49 34.94 -5.41
N ALA A 13 -22.73 36.04 -4.71
CA ALA A 13 -22.06 37.32 -4.88
C ALA A 13 -20.53 37.20 -4.81
N SER A 14 -19.86 37.96 -5.68
CA SER A 14 -18.42 38.14 -5.75
C SER A 14 -17.82 38.52 -4.40
N LEU A 15 -16.93 37.68 -3.87
CA LEU A 15 -16.06 38.04 -2.75
C LEU A 15 -15.08 39.12 -3.24
N SER A 16 -15.22 40.33 -2.74
CA SER A 16 -14.26 41.42 -2.95
C SER A 16 -12.95 41.07 -2.24
N LEU A 17 -11.88 40.84 -3.00
CA LEU A 17 -10.53 40.80 -2.45
C LEU A 17 -10.14 42.22 -2.00
N SER A 18 -10.03 42.43 -0.69
CA SER A 18 -9.43 43.64 -0.14
C SER A 18 -7.90 43.60 -0.31
N PRO A 19 -7.24 44.72 -0.65
CA PRO A 19 -5.79 44.75 -0.81
C PRO A 19 -5.07 44.60 0.54
N LEU A 20 -4.00 43.83 0.54
CA LEU A 20 -3.05 43.70 1.64
C LEU A 20 -2.38 45.05 1.91
N VAL A 21 -2.81 45.74 2.96
CA VAL A 21 -2.10 46.91 3.50
C VAL A 21 -0.91 46.39 4.30
N GLY A 22 0.29 46.58 3.74
CA GLY A 22 1.55 46.24 4.39
C GLY A 22 1.81 47.11 5.61
N VAL A 23 1.78 46.51 6.80
CA VAL A 23 2.27 47.14 8.04
C VAL A 23 3.78 46.90 8.11
N HIS A 24 4.56 47.90 7.71
CA HIS A 24 5.99 47.94 8.04
C HIS A 24 6.13 48.15 9.56
N ARG A 25 6.47 47.09 10.30
CA ARG A 25 6.97 47.25 11.68
C ARG A 25 8.43 47.66 11.62
N ARG A 26 8.73 48.85 12.16
CA ARG A 26 10.09 49.26 12.52
C ARG A 26 10.63 48.26 13.53
N ILE A 27 11.83 47.74 13.27
CA ILE A 27 12.59 46.95 14.23
C ILE A 27 13.41 47.96 15.04
N ASP A 28 12.84 48.44 16.14
CA ASP A 28 13.63 49.16 17.14
C ASP A 28 14.35 48.11 17.98
N GLY A 29 15.68 48.04 17.81
CA GLY A 29 16.54 47.20 18.61
C GLY A 29 16.65 47.73 20.03
N SER A 30 16.17 46.97 21.02
CA SER A 30 16.67 46.93 22.40
C SER A 30 15.70 46.12 23.27
N THR A 31 15.90 44.80 23.34
CA THR A 31 15.70 43.94 24.53
C THR A 31 15.84 42.47 24.10
N ARG A 32 16.96 41.83 24.43
CA ARG A 32 17.07 40.36 24.42
C ARG A 32 16.27 39.84 25.63
N PRO A 33 15.35 38.87 25.47
CA PRO A 33 14.84 38.15 26.63
C PRO A 33 15.97 37.24 27.18
N GLU A 34 16.23 37.35 28.48
CA GLU A 34 17.23 36.52 29.16
C GLU A 34 16.83 35.05 29.14
N ILE A 35 17.80 34.18 28.81
CA ILE A 35 17.61 32.72 28.80
C ILE A 35 17.56 32.26 30.25
N PRO A 36 16.47 31.62 30.73
CA PRO A 36 16.42 31.14 32.10
C PRO A 36 17.44 30.02 32.33
N ASN A 37 18.14 30.11 33.46
CA ASN A 37 19.22 29.20 33.84
C ASN A 37 18.77 27.71 33.90
N PRO A 38 19.65 26.77 33.50
CA PRO A 38 19.28 25.38 33.22
C PRO A 38 18.97 24.50 34.44
N THR A 39 18.96 25.05 35.66
CA THR A 39 18.85 24.27 36.91
C THR A 39 17.42 24.04 37.41
N LEU A 40 16.38 24.56 36.74
CA LEU A 40 14.97 24.34 37.10
C LEU A 40 14.18 23.47 36.09
N LEU A 41 14.86 22.69 35.25
CA LEU A 41 14.25 21.67 34.36
C LEU A 41 14.33 20.24 34.94
N LYS A 42 14.40 20.10 36.27
CA LYS A 42 14.44 18.79 36.94
C LYS A 42 13.08 18.33 37.46
N ARG A 43 12.05 18.51 36.63
CA ARG A 43 10.85 17.65 36.64
C ARG A 43 10.80 16.91 35.30
N ARG A 44 11.72 15.95 35.14
CA ARG A 44 11.61 14.92 34.10
C ARG A 44 10.31 14.16 34.36
N ARG A 45 9.23 14.45 33.61
CA ARG A 45 8.21 13.44 33.35
C ARG A 45 8.97 12.29 32.68
N ARG A 46 9.20 11.18 33.39
CA ARG A 46 9.66 9.94 32.76
C ARG A 46 8.61 9.64 31.69
N ARG A 47 8.93 9.84 30.41
CA ARG A 47 8.12 9.25 29.33
C ARG A 47 8.07 7.75 29.63
N PRO A 48 6.89 7.11 29.63
CA PRO A 48 6.84 5.66 29.74
C PRO A 48 7.70 5.10 28.61
N GLU A 49 8.65 4.24 28.98
CA GLU A 49 9.53 3.57 28.05
C GLU A 49 8.66 2.67 27.16
N MET A 50 8.61 2.99 25.86
CA MET A 50 7.85 2.23 24.88
C MET A 50 8.62 0.93 24.62
N VAL A 51 8.37 -0.09 25.45
CA VAL A 51 8.96 -1.42 25.31
C VAL A 51 8.58 -1.96 23.92
N ARG A 52 9.57 -2.04 23.03
CA ARG A 52 9.41 -2.68 21.73
C ARG A 52 9.34 -4.19 21.99
N LYS A 53 8.14 -4.78 21.92
CA LYS A 53 8.01 -6.24 21.90
C LYS A 53 8.81 -6.77 20.71
N ALA A 54 9.76 -7.67 20.98
CA ALA A 54 10.81 -8.06 20.04
C ALA A 54 10.35 -9.02 18.93
N LYS A 55 9.16 -9.64 19.06
CA LYS A 55 8.60 -10.55 18.07
C LYS A 55 7.08 -10.48 18.11
N VAL A 56 6.47 -10.27 16.95
CA VAL A 56 5.03 -10.48 16.75
C VAL A 56 4.90 -11.91 16.27
N GLU A 57 4.21 -12.74 17.04
CA GLU A 57 3.84 -14.08 16.59
C GLU A 57 2.62 -13.94 15.68
N PHE A 58 2.68 -14.60 14.52
CA PHE A 58 1.59 -14.63 13.56
C PHE A 58 1.09 -16.07 13.49
N ASP A 59 -0.23 -16.24 13.51
CA ASP A 59 -0.85 -17.55 13.36
C ASP A 59 -0.82 -17.97 11.88
N GLU A 60 -0.03 -19.00 11.57
CA GLU A 60 0.17 -19.54 10.22
C GLU A 60 -0.97 -20.46 9.76
N ARG A 61 -1.82 -20.93 10.68
CA ARG A 61 -2.86 -21.91 10.36
C ARG A 61 -4.17 -21.23 9.96
N PRO A 62 -4.94 -21.81 9.02
CA PRO A 62 -6.30 -21.38 8.75
C PRO A 62 -7.15 -21.47 10.03
N PRO A 63 -8.08 -20.53 10.26
CA PRO A 63 -9.10 -20.70 11.30
C PRO A 63 -9.93 -21.95 11.03
N ASP A 64 -10.07 -22.82 12.03
CA ASP A 64 -10.72 -24.13 11.89
C ASP A 64 -12.26 -24.03 11.80
N ASP A 65 -12.87 -22.88 12.15
CA ASP A 65 -14.32 -22.72 12.36
C ASP A 65 -15.11 -22.19 11.13
N PHE A 66 -14.49 -22.04 9.95
CA PHE A 66 -15.19 -21.50 8.76
C PHE A 66 -15.86 -22.60 7.90
N ASP A 67 -17.20 -22.64 7.90
CA ASP A 67 -18.00 -23.54 7.06
C ASP A 67 -18.24 -22.97 5.64
N PRO A 68 -17.70 -23.57 4.56
CA PRO A 68 -17.86 -23.04 3.19
C PRO A 68 -19.30 -23.08 2.67
N LYS A 69 -20.16 -23.92 3.25
CA LYS A 69 -21.56 -24.11 2.81
C LYS A 69 -22.49 -23.00 3.32
N ASN A 70 -22.14 -22.33 4.43
CA ASN A 70 -22.90 -21.23 4.98
C ASN A 70 -21.98 -20.08 5.44
N PRO A 71 -21.47 -19.26 4.49
CA PRO A 71 -20.43 -18.27 4.76
C PRO A 71 -20.86 -17.09 5.65
N TYR A 72 -22.15 -16.96 5.94
CA TYR A 72 -22.70 -15.89 6.78
C TYR A 72 -23.30 -16.40 8.10
N GLY A 73 -23.13 -17.68 8.43
CA GLY A 73 -23.63 -18.26 9.68
C GLY A 73 -23.06 -17.55 10.91
N ASP A 74 -21.73 -17.39 10.93
CA ASP A 74 -21.02 -16.76 12.05
C ASP A 74 -20.21 -15.55 11.56
N PRO A 75 -20.53 -14.32 12.04
CA PRO A 75 -19.84 -13.12 11.59
C PRO A 75 -18.37 -13.08 12.02
N VAL A 76 -18.00 -13.75 13.12
CA VAL A 76 -16.62 -13.79 13.64
C VAL A 76 -15.73 -14.69 12.78
N ALA A 77 -16.15 -15.95 12.56
CA ALA A 77 -15.41 -16.92 11.74
C ALA A 77 -15.19 -16.41 10.30
N MET A 78 -16.20 -15.73 9.73
CA MET A 78 -16.08 -15.12 8.41
C MET A 78 -15.01 -14.02 8.35
N LEU A 79 -14.90 -13.19 9.38
CA LEU A 79 -13.89 -12.12 9.45
C LEU A 79 -12.49 -12.68 9.62
N GLU A 80 -12.30 -13.65 10.52
CA GLU A 80 -11.02 -14.30 10.76
C GLU A 80 -10.50 -15.02 9.50
N TYR A 81 -11.40 -15.71 8.79
CA TYR A 81 -11.06 -16.34 7.51
C TYR A 81 -10.66 -15.32 6.43
N ARG A 82 -11.34 -14.17 6.36
CA ARG A 82 -10.96 -13.08 5.46
C ARG A 82 -9.57 -12.51 5.80
N GLU A 83 -9.27 -12.33 7.08
CA GLU A 83 -7.95 -11.87 7.52
C GLU A 83 -6.84 -12.85 7.12
N HIS A 84 -7.09 -14.15 7.27
CA HIS A 84 -6.18 -15.21 6.81
C HIS A 84 -5.99 -15.19 5.29
N LEU A 85 -7.08 -15.11 4.51
CA LEU A 85 -7.00 -15.02 3.04
C LEU A 85 -6.22 -13.78 2.57
N VAL A 86 -6.41 -12.65 3.23
CA VAL A 86 -5.67 -11.43 2.92
C VAL A 86 -4.19 -11.63 3.23
N ARG A 87 -3.84 -12.22 4.39
CA ARG A 87 -2.45 -12.56 4.75
C ARG A 87 -1.79 -13.45 3.70
N GLU A 88 -2.45 -14.52 3.26
CA GLU A 88 -1.95 -15.42 2.19
C GLU A 88 -1.69 -14.67 0.87
N LYS A 89 -2.60 -13.77 0.48
CA LYS A 89 -2.39 -12.90 -0.71
C LYS A 89 -1.19 -11.98 -0.52
N TRP A 90 -0.96 -11.44 0.68
CA TRP A 90 0.24 -10.65 0.98
C TRP A 90 1.51 -11.49 0.91
N ILE A 91 1.49 -12.72 1.41
CA ILE A 91 2.63 -13.65 1.33
C ILE A 91 2.99 -13.88 -0.14
N GLN A 92 2.00 -14.13 -1.01
CA GLN A 92 2.24 -14.30 -2.45
C GLN A 92 2.77 -13.03 -3.14
N ILE A 93 2.32 -11.84 -2.72
CA ILE A 93 2.86 -10.56 -3.21
C ILE A 93 4.33 -10.42 -2.81
N GLU A 94 4.67 -10.75 -1.57
CA GLU A 94 6.02 -10.60 -1.04
C GLU A 94 6.98 -11.65 -1.63
N THR A 95 6.52 -12.88 -1.86
CA THR A 95 7.32 -13.91 -2.56
C THR A 95 7.64 -13.47 -3.98
N ALA A 96 6.68 -12.89 -4.71
CA ALA A 96 6.93 -12.33 -6.04
C ALA A 96 7.92 -11.14 -6.01
N LYS A 97 7.96 -10.34 -4.93
CA LYS A 97 8.97 -9.28 -4.75
C LYS A 97 10.37 -9.87 -4.51
N ILE A 98 10.49 -10.90 -3.69
CA ILE A 98 11.79 -11.57 -3.45
C ILE A 98 12.38 -12.08 -4.76
N ILE A 99 11.57 -12.72 -5.62
CA ILE A 99 12.04 -13.21 -6.92
C ILE A 99 12.45 -12.04 -7.82
N ARG A 100 11.70 -10.92 -7.82
CA ARG A 100 12.07 -9.71 -8.56
C ARG A 100 13.43 -9.17 -8.14
N ASP A 101 13.73 -9.17 -6.84
CA ASP A 101 15.01 -8.70 -6.32
C ASP A 101 16.17 -9.63 -6.70
N ARG A 102 15.95 -10.95 -6.62
CA ARG A 102 16.91 -11.96 -7.12
C ARG A 102 17.17 -11.79 -8.62
N LEU A 103 16.13 -11.55 -9.40
CA LEU A 103 16.24 -11.30 -10.84
C LEU A 103 17.05 -10.03 -11.11
N ARG A 104 16.77 -8.93 -10.40
CA ARG A 104 17.53 -7.67 -10.50
C ARG A 104 18.99 -7.84 -10.08
N TRP A 105 19.28 -8.76 -9.18
CA TRP A 105 20.64 -9.11 -8.78
C TRP A 105 21.35 -9.95 -9.85
N CYS A 106 20.68 -10.96 -10.43
CA CYS A 106 21.20 -11.76 -11.53
C CYS A 106 21.60 -10.89 -12.73
N TYR A 107 20.72 -9.97 -13.14
CA TYR A 107 21.00 -9.01 -14.19
C TYR A 107 22.24 -8.13 -13.91
N ARG A 108 22.49 -7.80 -12.65
CA ARG A 108 23.66 -7.00 -12.25
C ARG A 108 24.96 -7.80 -12.28
N ILE A 109 24.92 -9.08 -11.94
CA ILE A 109 26.13 -9.91 -11.86
C ILE A 109 26.59 -10.40 -13.22
N GLU A 110 25.65 -10.84 -14.06
CA GLU A 110 26.03 -11.54 -15.28
C GLU A 110 26.30 -10.64 -16.48
N GLY A 111 25.75 -9.42 -16.47
CA GLY A 111 25.84 -8.49 -17.58
C GLY A 111 25.30 -9.11 -18.86
N VAL A 112 26.18 -9.39 -19.83
CA VAL A 112 25.81 -9.82 -21.17
C VAL A 112 25.16 -11.22 -21.19
N ASN A 113 25.51 -12.12 -20.27
CA ASN A 113 25.01 -13.50 -20.25
C ASN A 113 23.64 -13.70 -19.56
N HIS A 114 23.01 -12.60 -19.13
CA HIS A 114 21.70 -12.61 -18.47
C HIS A 114 20.59 -13.40 -19.21
N HIS A 115 20.67 -13.52 -20.54
CA HIS A 115 19.68 -14.24 -21.34
C HIS A 115 19.65 -15.74 -21.08
N HIS A 116 20.79 -16.37 -20.83
CA HIS A 116 20.85 -17.82 -20.66
C HIS A 116 20.68 -18.23 -19.22
N LYS A 117 21.36 -17.57 -18.28
CA LYS A 117 21.35 -18.02 -16.89
C LYS A 117 20.22 -17.39 -16.08
N CYS A 118 19.78 -16.14 -16.33
CA CYS A 118 18.67 -15.53 -15.57
C CYS A 118 17.26 -15.97 -16.06
N ARG A 119 17.15 -16.73 -17.15
CA ARG A 119 15.87 -17.14 -17.76
C ARG A 119 14.93 -17.85 -16.78
N HIS A 120 15.45 -18.79 -16.00
CA HIS A 120 14.64 -19.52 -15.01
C HIS A 120 14.05 -18.62 -13.92
N LEU A 121 14.76 -17.56 -13.51
CA LEU A 121 14.24 -16.57 -12.55
C LEU A 121 13.14 -15.70 -13.18
N VAL A 122 13.26 -15.39 -14.48
CA VAL A 122 12.20 -14.69 -15.22
C VAL A 122 10.95 -15.56 -15.27
N ASP A 123 11.08 -16.84 -15.59
CA ASP A 123 9.94 -17.76 -15.67
C ASP A 123 9.25 -17.90 -14.30
N GLN A 124 10.02 -18.08 -13.21
CA GLN A 124 9.49 -18.10 -11.83
C GLN A 124 8.81 -16.78 -11.43
N TYR A 125 9.35 -15.63 -11.84
CA TYR A 125 8.75 -14.33 -11.60
C TYR A 125 7.43 -14.16 -12.37
N LEU A 126 7.42 -14.57 -13.64
CA LEU A 126 6.21 -14.52 -14.46
C LEU A 126 5.15 -15.44 -13.89
N GLU A 127 5.50 -16.65 -13.46
CA GLU A 127 4.58 -17.59 -12.82
C GLU A 127 4.01 -17.03 -11.52
N SER A 128 4.86 -16.54 -10.62
CA SER A 128 4.42 -15.94 -9.35
C SER A 128 3.61 -14.65 -9.52
N THR A 129 3.68 -13.95 -10.66
CA THR A 129 2.89 -12.73 -10.87
C THR A 129 1.53 -12.95 -11.54
N ARG A 130 1.23 -14.17 -12.01
CA ARG A 130 0.00 -14.51 -12.75
C ARG A 130 -1.26 -14.43 -11.89
N GLY A 131 -1.23 -14.88 -10.63
CA GLY A 131 -2.40 -14.89 -9.73
C GLY A 131 -2.38 -13.86 -8.59
N VAL A 132 -1.39 -12.96 -8.58
CA VAL A 132 -1.02 -12.20 -7.38
C VAL A 132 -1.36 -10.71 -7.51
N GLY A 133 -2.46 -10.25 -6.91
CA GLY A 133 -2.82 -8.83 -6.81
C GLY A 133 -4.33 -8.53 -6.84
N TRP A 134 -4.72 -7.28 -6.58
CA TRP A 134 -6.10 -6.81 -6.68
C TRP A 134 -6.45 -6.52 -8.16
N GLY A 135 -7.46 -7.20 -8.71
CA GLY A 135 -7.96 -6.95 -10.07
C GLY A 135 -7.16 -7.60 -11.20
N LYS A 136 -6.36 -8.64 -10.92
CA LYS A 136 -5.60 -9.36 -11.96
C LYS A 136 -6.41 -10.33 -12.80
N ASP A 137 -7.60 -10.72 -12.35
CA ASP A 137 -8.58 -11.45 -13.16
C ASP A 137 -9.05 -10.64 -14.39
N ALA A 138 -8.80 -9.31 -14.38
CA ALA A 138 -9.08 -8.44 -15.52
C ALA A 138 -7.94 -8.39 -16.55
N ARG A 139 -6.80 -9.06 -16.33
CA ARG A 139 -5.74 -9.12 -17.34
C ARG A 139 -6.15 -10.16 -18.41
N PRO A 140 -6.23 -9.77 -19.69
CA PRO A 140 -6.74 -10.65 -20.75
C PRO A 140 -5.99 -11.99 -20.80
N PRO A 141 -6.68 -13.14 -20.83
CA PRO A 141 -6.08 -14.48 -20.90
C PRO A 141 -5.08 -14.65 -22.05
N GLU A 142 -5.23 -13.89 -23.13
CA GLU A 142 -4.32 -13.88 -24.30
C GLU A 142 -2.88 -13.49 -23.96
N LEU A 143 -2.66 -12.72 -22.89
CA LEU A 143 -1.33 -12.39 -22.37
C LEU A 143 -0.80 -13.41 -21.35
N HIS A 144 -1.60 -14.41 -21.00
CA HIS A 144 -1.35 -15.36 -19.91
C HIS A 144 -1.13 -16.79 -20.37
N GLU A 145 -1.77 -17.22 -21.46
CA GLU A 145 -1.62 -18.57 -21.95
C GLU A 145 -0.21 -18.75 -22.56
N PRO A 146 0.52 -19.82 -22.20
CA PRO A 146 1.63 -20.23 -23.04
C PRO A 146 1.07 -20.45 -24.43
N LYS A 147 1.67 -19.83 -25.46
CA LYS A 147 1.29 -20.06 -26.86
C LYS A 147 1.13 -21.58 -27.04
N LYS A 148 -0.10 -22.06 -27.24
CA LYS A 148 -0.33 -23.45 -27.61
C LYS A 148 0.56 -23.69 -28.82
N ALA A 149 1.56 -24.56 -28.69
CA ALA A 149 2.28 -25.05 -29.84
C ALA A 149 1.20 -25.57 -30.79
N ALA A 150 1.14 -25.00 -32.00
CA ALA A 150 0.23 -25.46 -33.03
C ALA A 150 0.37 -26.98 -33.10
N GLU A 151 -0.74 -27.67 -32.88
CA GLU A 151 -0.86 -29.10 -33.10
C GLU A 151 -0.45 -29.34 -34.56
N HIS A 152 0.76 -29.86 -34.76
CA HIS A 152 1.11 -30.50 -36.03
C HIS A 152 0.26 -31.76 -36.08
N GLY A 153 -0.78 -31.70 -36.90
CA GLY A 153 -1.67 -32.81 -37.17
C GLY A 153 -0.93 -34.01 -37.73
N GLU A 154 -1.47 -35.17 -37.40
CA GLU A 154 -1.40 -36.39 -38.19
C GLU A 154 -2.84 -36.86 -38.45
#